data_AF-A0A1H0PTF0-F1
#
_entry.id   AF-A0A1H0PTF0-F1
#
_cell.length_a   1.000
_cell.length_b   1.000
_cell.length_c   1.000
_cell.angle_alpha   90.00
_cell.angle_beta   90.00
_cell.angle_gamma   90.00
#
_symmetry.space_group_name_H-M   'P 1'
#
loop_
_entity.id
_entity.type
_entity.pdbx_description
1 polymer ?
#
loop_
_entity_poly.entity_id
_entity_poly.type
_entity_poly.pdbx_seq_one_letter_code
_entity_poly.pdbx_strand_id
1 'polypeptide(L)'
;MNHPRQDPATDACQDEEYAMPCAEALLASSLALMTGYVQGCCDDHRTLMAQKIVQQLVSLSQHPMLSPDFKTMLWNLHTRWLQQLRLDGAAEMLPPSDPPNASLWHKTHEVLQ
;
A
#
# COMPACT_ATOMS: atom_id res chain seq x y z
N MET A 1 39.09 -50.56 -28.81
CA MET A 1 37.89 -50.15 -28.04
C MET A 1 38.29 -49.00 -27.11
N ASN A 2 37.93 -47.76 -27.45
CA ASN A 2 38.01 -46.63 -26.51
C ASN A 2 36.59 -46.06 -26.41
N HIS A 3 35.94 -46.24 -25.26
CA HIS A 3 34.66 -45.61 -24.97
C HIS A 3 34.88 -44.13 -24.64
N PRO A 4 34.19 -43.17 -25.28
CA PRO A 4 34.14 -41.82 -24.78
C PRO A 4 33.35 -41.80 -23.48
N ARG A 5 33.99 -41.22 -22.46
CA ARG A 5 33.48 -40.93 -21.13
C ARG A 5 32.18 -40.13 -21.25
N GLN A 6 31.08 -40.69 -20.72
CA GLN A 6 29.85 -39.94 -20.45
C GLN A 6 30.19 -38.82 -19.46
N ASP A 7 30.08 -37.58 -19.92
CA ASP A 7 29.91 -36.45 -19.03
C ASP A 7 28.46 -36.52 -18.52
N PRO A 8 28.21 -36.69 -17.21
CA PRO A 8 26.88 -36.49 -16.69
C PRO A 8 26.56 -35.01 -16.91
N ALA A 9 25.43 -34.77 -17.57
CA ALA A 9 24.84 -33.45 -17.72
C ALA A 9 24.98 -32.70 -16.39
N THR A 10 25.78 -31.64 -16.39
CA THR A 10 25.68 -30.54 -15.44
C THR A 10 24.34 -29.85 -15.68
N ASP A 11 23.28 -30.57 -15.34
CA ASP A 11 22.02 -30.03 -14.87
C ASP A 11 22.27 -29.61 -13.42
N ALA A 12 22.89 -28.45 -13.27
CA ALA A 12 23.04 -27.81 -11.99
C ALA A 12 22.67 -26.36 -12.21
N CYS A 13 21.35 -26.14 -12.15
CA CYS A 13 20.72 -24.91 -11.71
C CYS A 13 21.39 -23.67 -12.30
N GLN A 14 21.03 -23.31 -13.53
CA GLN A 14 21.11 -21.91 -13.93
C GLN A 14 20.21 -21.16 -12.96
N ASP A 15 20.83 -20.67 -11.90
CA ASP A 15 20.60 -19.41 -11.21
C ASP A 15 19.51 -18.56 -11.90
N GLU A 16 18.25 -18.96 -11.75
CA GLU A 16 17.10 -18.08 -11.93
C GLU A 16 17.04 -17.17 -10.69
N GLU A 17 18.17 -16.54 -10.36
CA GLU A 17 18.20 -15.38 -9.49
C GLU A 17 17.55 -14.26 -10.29
N TYR A 18 16.23 -14.33 -10.39
CA TYR A 18 15.38 -13.27 -10.91
C TYR A 18 15.45 -12.16 -9.88
N ALA A 19 16.55 -11.40 -9.90
CA ALA A 19 16.72 -10.20 -9.11
C ALA A 19 15.55 -9.30 -9.49
N MET A 20 14.52 -9.30 -8.64
CA MET A 20 13.28 -8.58 -8.88
C MET A 20 13.67 -7.15 -9.25
N PRO A 21 13.37 -6.69 -10.48
CA PRO A 21 13.73 -5.36 -10.93
C PRO A 21 13.37 -4.36 -9.83
N CYS A 22 14.28 -3.44 -9.51
CA CYS A 22 14.09 -2.46 -8.42
C CYS A 22 12.69 -1.80 -8.47
N ALA A 23 12.14 -1.61 -9.66
CA ALA A 23 10.78 -1.13 -9.89
C ALA A 23 9.68 -2.03 -9.30
N GLU A 24 9.76 -3.35 -9.46
CA GLU A 24 8.78 -4.30 -8.94
C GLU A 24 8.86 -4.41 -7.42
N ALA A 25 10.07 -4.38 -6.85
CA ALA A 25 10.26 -4.33 -5.40
C ALA A 25 9.69 -3.03 -4.80
N LEU A 26 9.93 -1.89 -5.46
CA LEU A 26 9.35 -0.61 -5.07
C LEU A 26 7.81 -0.65 -5.18
N LEU A 27 7.27 -1.18 -6.27
CA LEU A 27 5.83 -1.35 -6.46
C LEU A 27 5.23 -2.24 -5.36
N ALA A 28 5.82 -3.40 -5.11
CA ALA A 28 5.38 -4.33 -4.08
C ALA A 28 5.40 -3.68 -2.69
N SER A 29 6.44 -2.89 -2.39
CA SER A 29 6.52 -2.13 -1.14
C SER A 29 5.40 -1.09 -1.01
N SER A 30 5.06 -0.39 -2.10
CA SER A 30 3.94 0.57 -2.12
C SER A 30 2.60 -0.13 -1.94
N LEU A 31 2.40 -1.27 -2.59
CA LEU A 31 1.20 -2.10 -2.40
C LEU A 31 1.08 -2.58 -0.96
N ALA A 32 2.16 -3.11 -0.37
CA ALA A 32 2.18 -3.58 1.01
C ALA A 32 1.88 -2.44 2.02
N LEU A 33 2.38 -1.23 1.77
CA LEU A 33 2.05 -0.06 2.60
C LEU A 33 0.59 0.39 2.41
N MET A 34 0.09 0.40 1.18
CA MET A 34 -1.31 0.74 0.89
C MET A 34 -2.28 -0.27 1.51
N THR A 35 -1.93 -1.57 1.54
CA THR A 35 -2.75 -2.59 2.21
C THR A 35 -2.65 -2.47 3.73
N GLY A 36 -1.45 -2.21 4.26
CA GLY A 36 -1.22 -1.99 5.69
C GLY A 36 -1.91 -0.72 6.21
N TYR A 37 -2.07 0.31 5.40
CA TYR A 37 -2.74 1.57 5.78
C TYR A 37 -4.16 1.34 6.31
N VAL A 38 -4.90 0.40 5.72
CA VAL A 38 -6.27 0.06 6.14
C VAL A 38 -6.30 -0.69 7.49
N GLN A 39 -5.17 -1.28 7.87
CA GLN A 39 -4.99 -2.05 9.10
C GLN A 39 -4.31 -1.22 10.22
N GLY A 40 -4.04 0.08 9.97
CA GLY A 40 -3.34 0.94 10.92
C GLY A 40 -4.06 1.06 12.27
N CYS A 41 -3.29 0.96 13.35
CA CYS A 41 -3.82 0.90 14.72
C CYS A 41 -4.39 2.25 15.23
N CYS A 42 -3.91 3.38 14.71
CA CYS A 42 -4.38 4.71 15.09
C CYS A 42 -4.17 5.73 13.96
N ASP A 43 -4.82 6.89 14.08
CA ASP A 43 -4.81 7.94 13.05
C ASP A 43 -3.43 8.55 12.82
N ASP A 44 -2.59 8.66 13.85
CA ASP A 44 -1.19 9.09 13.72
C ASP A 44 -0.38 8.12 12.83
N HIS A 45 -0.50 6.82 13.08
CA HIS A 45 0.19 5.80 12.27
C HIS A 45 -0.34 5.79 10.84
N ARG A 46 -1.66 5.89 10.65
CA ARG A 46 -2.27 6.01 9.32
C ARG A 46 -1.75 7.22 8.57
N THR A 47 -1.65 8.37 9.23
CA THR A 47 -1.13 9.61 8.63
C THR A 47 0.33 9.45 8.19
N LEU A 48 1.20 8.89 9.03
CA LEU A 48 2.60 8.61 8.67
C LEU A 48 2.71 7.62 7.51
N MET A 49 1.87 6.58 7.49
CA MET A 49 1.82 5.60 6.39
C MET A 49 1.37 6.25 5.08
N ALA A 50 0.32 7.07 5.12
CA ALA A 50 -0.18 7.80 3.96
C ALA A 50 0.87 8.76 3.39
N GLN A 51 1.61 9.48 4.25
CA GLN A 51 2.74 10.31 3.80
C GLN A 51 3.83 9.48 3.11
N LYS A 52 4.14 8.29 3.64
CA LYS A 52 5.13 7.39 3.05
C LYS A 52 4.67 6.82 1.71
N ILE A 53 3.39 6.48 1.58
CA ILE A 53 2.78 6.05 0.32
C ILE A 53 2.94 7.14 -0.75
N VAL A 54 2.62 8.40 -0.41
CA VAL A 54 2.78 9.56 -1.30
C VAL A 54 4.23 9.67 -1.80
N GLN A 55 5.21 9.62 -0.90
CA GLN A 55 6.63 9.68 -1.26
C GLN A 55 7.06 8.55 -2.21
N GLN A 56 6.63 7.32 -1.93
CA GLN A 56 6.96 6.17 -2.77
C GLN A 56 6.32 6.26 -4.17
N LEU A 57 5.08 6.73 -4.28
CA LEU A 57 4.41 6.91 -5.56
C LEU A 57 5.11 7.94 -6.45
N VAL A 58 5.62 9.03 -5.86
CA VAL A 58 6.44 10.01 -6.59
C VAL A 58 7.72 9.35 -7.11
N SER A 59 8.44 8.64 -6.23
CA SER A 59 9.67 7.94 -6.61
C SER A 59 9.44 6.91 -7.72
N LEU A 60 8.35 6.16 -7.66
CA LEU A 60 7.95 5.21 -8.68
C LEU A 60 7.59 5.91 -10.00
N SER A 61 6.82 7.00 -9.97
CA SER A 61 6.44 7.73 -11.20
C SER A 61 7.63 8.30 -11.97
N GLN A 62 8.75 8.53 -11.30
CA GLN A 62 10.00 9.01 -11.91
C GLN A 62 10.90 7.87 -12.40
N HIS A 63 10.57 6.61 -12.10
CA HIS A 63 11.42 5.47 -12.40
C HIS A 63 11.57 5.26 -13.93
N PRO A 64 12.80 5.22 -14.47
CA PRO A 64 13.03 5.23 -15.91
C PRO A 64 12.45 4.00 -16.64
N MET A 65 12.40 2.84 -15.96
CA MET A 65 11.95 1.58 -16.57
C MET A 65 10.43 1.40 -16.62
N LEU A 66 9.64 2.33 -16.07
CA LEU A 66 8.18 2.24 -16.13
C LEU A 66 7.64 2.88 -17.41
N SER A 67 6.57 2.29 -17.95
CA SER A 67 5.90 2.83 -19.14
C SER A 67 5.29 4.21 -18.86
N PRO A 68 5.13 5.09 -19.87
CA PRO A 68 4.52 6.40 -19.71
C PRO A 68 3.10 6.34 -19.11
N ASP A 69 2.30 5.36 -19.53
CA ASP A 69 0.94 5.16 -19.02
C ASP A 69 0.96 4.78 -17.54
N PHE A 70 1.91 3.93 -17.13
CA PHE A 70 2.06 3.52 -15.75
C PHE A 70 2.51 4.68 -14.86
N LYS A 71 3.44 5.52 -15.33
CA LYS A 71 3.84 6.76 -14.64
C LYS A 71 2.66 7.71 -14.46
N THR A 72 1.84 7.86 -15.49
CA THR A 72 0.61 8.68 -15.44
C THR A 72 -0.38 8.13 -14.40
N MET A 73 -0.57 6.81 -14.37
CA MET A 73 -1.42 6.15 -13.38
C MET A 73 -0.90 6.37 -11.95
N LEU A 74 0.41 6.19 -11.72
CA LEU A 74 1.05 6.45 -10.43
C LEU A 74 0.91 7.92 -9.98
N TRP A 75 1.04 8.86 -10.91
CA TRP A 75 0.86 10.29 -10.64
C TRP A 75 -0.58 10.63 -10.23
N ASN A 76 -1.56 10.05 -10.91
CA ASN A 76 -2.97 10.18 -10.55
C ASN A 76 -3.25 9.59 -9.17
N LEU A 77 -2.67 8.43 -8.87
CA LEU A 77 -2.81 7.78 -7.56
C LEU A 77 -2.18 8.62 -6.45
N HIS A 78 -0.98 9.15 -6.67
CA HIS A 78 -0.31 10.09 -5.76
C HIS A 78 -1.19 11.31 -5.45
N THR A 79 -1.79 11.90 -6.48
CA THR A 79 -2.67 13.07 -6.34
C THR A 79 -3.90 12.75 -5.47
N ARG A 80 -4.50 11.57 -5.65
CA ARG A 80 -5.64 11.11 -4.83
C ARG A 80 -5.26 10.90 -3.37
N TRP A 81 -4.09 10.33 -3.11
CA TRP A 81 -3.58 10.17 -1.74
C TRP A 81 -3.33 11.51 -1.04
N LEU A 82 -2.77 12.50 -1.75
CA LEU A 82 -2.62 13.86 -1.22
C LEU A 82 -3.97 14.50 -0.89
N GLN A 83 -4.99 14.29 -1.73
CA GLN A 83 -6.33 14.79 -1.46
C GLN A 83 -6.93 14.14 -0.22
N GLN A 84 -6.76 12.82 -0.04
CA GLN A 84 -7.24 12.10 1.14
C GLN A 84 -6.58 12.61 2.43
N LEU A 85 -5.25 12.79 2.43
CA LEU A 85 -4.52 13.35 3.57
C LEU A 85 -5.04 14.73 4.00
N ARG A 86 -5.42 15.58 3.03
CA ARG A 86 -5.99 16.90 3.33
C ARG A 86 -7.38 16.80 3.93
N LEU A 87 -8.20 15.84 3.50
CA LEU A 87 -9.54 15.62 4.04
C LEU A 87 -9.47 15.08 5.47
N ASP A 88 -8.60 14.10 5.72
CA ASP A 88 -8.39 13.53 7.06
C ASP A 88 -7.90 14.61 8.04
N GLY A 89 -6.91 15.42 7.65
CA GLY A 89 -6.43 16.54 8.48
C GLY A 89 -7.45 17.67 8.68
N ALA A 90 -8.37 17.88 7.74
CA ALA A 90 -9.46 18.85 7.89
C ALA A 90 -10.59 18.35 8.80
N ALA A 91 -10.83 17.03 8.83
CA ALA A 91 -11.83 16.42 9.71
C ALA A 91 -11.45 16.53 11.20
N GLU A 92 -10.16 16.48 11.51
CA GLU A 92 -9.64 16.61 12.88
C GLU A 92 -9.70 18.06 13.41
N MET A 93 -9.72 19.05 12.50
CA MET A 93 -9.72 20.48 12.85
C MET A 93 -11.12 21.06 13.08
N LEU A 94 -12.17 20.28 12.82
CA LEU A 94 -13.52 20.60 13.25
C LEU A 94 -13.60 20.36 14.77
N PRO A 95 -14.10 21.32 15.57
CA PRO A 95 -14.34 21.07 16.98
C PRO A 95 -15.28 19.86 17.10
N PRO A 96 -15.16 19.03 18.16
CA PRO A 96 -16.14 17.99 18.44
C PRO A 96 -17.48 18.69 18.58
N SER A 97 -18.26 18.68 17.52
CA SER A 97 -19.66 19.03 17.61
C SER A 97 -20.25 17.90 18.42
N ASP A 98 -20.63 18.21 19.66
CA ASP A 98 -21.45 17.32 20.50
C ASP A 98 -22.41 16.56 19.59
N PRO A 99 -22.48 15.22 19.64
CA PRO A 99 -23.49 14.53 18.86
C PRO A 99 -24.85 14.89 19.47
N PRO A 100 -25.75 15.63 18.79
CA PRO A 100 -27.13 15.51 19.16
C PRO A 100 -27.50 14.08 18.73
N ASN A 101 -27.85 13.25 19.71
CA ASN A 101 -28.67 12.06 19.49
C ASN A 101 -27.99 10.67 19.40
N ALA A 102 -26.95 10.40 20.20
CA ALA A 102 -26.58 9.01 20.53
C ALA A 102 -27.53 8.35 21.56
N SER A 103 -28.70 8.94 21.84
CA SER A 103 -29.63 8.52 22.90
C SER A 103 -30.87 7.73 22.45
N LEU A 104 -30.97 7.24 21.22
CA LEU A 104 -32.23 6.61 20.76
C LEU A 104 -32.21 5.11 20.47
N TRP A 105 -31.06 4.42 20.54
CA TRP A 105 -31.00 2.99 20.17
C TRP A 105 -30.84 2.03 21.37
N HIS A 106 -30.62 2.56 22.58
CA HIS A 106 -30.70 1.77 23.82
C HIS A 106 -32.00 2.05 24.58
N LYS A 107 -33.16 1.95 23.91
CA LYS A 107 -34.40 1.64 24.62
C LYS A 107 -34.34 0.16 24.99
N THR A 108 -33.76 -0.14 26.15
CA THR A 108 -33.97 -1.41 26.83
C THR A 108 -35.48 -1.56 27.05
N HIS A 109 -36.05 -2.60 26.45
CA HIS A 109 -37.44 -2.96 26.64
C HIS A 109 -37.62 -3.35 28.12
N GLU A 110 -38.21 -2.48 28.94
CA GLU A 110 -38.59 -2.82 30.31
C GLU A 110 -39.57 -3.99 30.26
N VAL A 111 -39.20 -5.07 30.94
CA VAL A 111 -40.02 -6.27 31.10
C VAL A 111 -41.20 -5.92 32.01
N LEU A 112 -42.41 -6.07 31.46
CA LEU A 112 -43.69 -6.04 32.19
C LEU A 112 -43.64 -7.02 33.37
N GLN A 113 -43.90 -6.52 34.58
CA GLN A 113 -44.35 -7.31 35.73
C GLN A 113 -45.87 -7.26 35.82
#